data_AF-A0A0X3S3D2-F1
#
_entry.id   AF-A0A0X3S3D2-F1
#
_cell.length_a   1.000
_cell.length_b   1.000
_cell.length_c   1.000
_cell.angle_alpha   90.00
_cell.angle_beta   90.00
_cell.angle_gamma   90.00
#
_symmetry.space_group_name_H-M   'P 1'
#
loop_
_entity.id
_entity.type
_entity.pdbx_description
1 polymer ?
#
loop_
_entity_poly.entity_id
_entity_poly.type
_entity_poly.pdbx_seq_one_letter_code
_entity_poly.pdbx_strand_id
1 'polypeptide(L)'
;MIRRDRRLRPRPPRAASLQVVTVNGLPFSYARQVLRIQRRRRLYGAKKRSSKTVHAVTDLPAEQASAAENATWARGHRTVEDTVHWERDVIFREDKCRSRPAIRPPCPLRSAT
;
A
#
# COMPACT_ATOMS: atom_id res chain seq x y z
N MET A 1 18.96 -13.30 28.71
CA MET A 1 19.65 -12.00 28.52
C MET A 1 18.83 -11.15 27.54
N ILE A 2 17.91 -10.32 28.05
CA ILE A 2 16.99 -9.50 27.23
C ILE A 2 17.68 -8.17 26.90
N ARG A 3 18.11 -7.99 25.65
CA ARG A 3 18.53 -6.66 25.17
C ARG A 3 17.29 -5.77 25.00
N ARG A 4 17.01 -4.94 26.01
CA ARG A 4 16.17 -3.75 25.86
C ARG A 4 17.03 -2.62 25.28
N ASP A 5 16.77 -2.22 24.04
CA ASP A 5 16.53 -0.80 23.67
C ASP A 5 16.13 -0.71 22.20
N ARG A 6 14.83 -0.56 21.97
CA ARG A 6 14.32 0.23 20.85
C ARG A 6 13.26 1.13 21.45
N ARG A 7 13.61 2.38 21.74
CA ARG A 7 12.63 3.46 21.89
C ARG A 7 11.63 3.38 20.73
N LEU A 8 10.47 2.76 20.97
CA LEU A 8 9.31 2.85 20.08
C LEU A 8 8.81 4.27 20.20
N ARG A 9 9.49 5.22 19.55
CA ARG A 9 9.01 6.58 19.47
C ARG A 9 7.66 6.53 18.74
N PRO A 10 6.62 7.21 19.26
CA PRO A 10 5.30 7.17 18.64
C PRO A 10 5.43 7.59 17.17
N ARG A 11 4.93 6.73 16.26
CA ARG A 11 4.90 7.06 14.83
C ARG A 11 4.06 8.33 14.68
N PRO A 12 4.50 9.31 13.86
CA PRO A 12 3.71 10.51 13.65
C PRO A 12 2.32 10.14 13.14
N PRO A 13 1.27 10.89 13.54
CA PRO A 13 -0.10 10.55 13.23
C PRO A 13 -0.27 10.41 11.71
N ARG A 14 -0.82 9.27 11.30
CA ARG A 14 -1.19 9.02 9.90
C ARG A 14 -2.48 9.80 9.64
N ALA A 15 -2.37 10.98 9.02
CA ALA A 15 -3.54 11.66 8.49
C ALA A 15 -4.01 10.89 7.25
N ALA A 16 -5.21 10.31 7.33
CA ALA A 16 -5.91 9.73 6.21
C ALA A 16 -7.29 10.39 6.10
N SER A 17 -7.64 10.86 4.91
CA SER A 17 -9.00 11.30 4.60
C SER A 17 -9.66 10.26 3.69
N LEU A 18 -10.94 10.02 3.93
CA LEU A 18 -11.78 9.18 3.10
C LEU A 18 -12.94 10.04 2.59
N GLN A 19 -13.18 9.97 1.29
CA GLN A 19 -14.39 10.49 0.66
C GLN A 19 -15.12 9.30 0.06
N VAL A 20 -16.43 9.21 0.31
CA VAL A 20 -17.31 8.17 -0.23
C VAL A 20 -18.39 8.89 -1.01
N VAL A 21 -18.64 8.43 -2.24
CA VAL A 21 -19.68 8.98 -3.09
C VAL A 21 -20.50 7.82 -3.63
N THR A 22 -21.81 7.89 -3.46
CA THR A 22 -22.75 6.97 -4.11
C THR A 22 -22.89 7.38 -5.57
N VAL A 23 -22.67 6.45 -6.49
CA VAL A 23 -22.67 6.70 -7.93
C VAL A 23 -23.49 5.61 -8.62
N ASN A 24 -24.36 6.03 -9.53
CA ASN A 24 -25.10 5.12 -10.41
C ASN A 24 -24.45 5.09 -11.80
N GLY A 25 -24.48 3.94 -12.48
CA GLY A 25 -23.99 3.82 -13.85
C GLY A 25 -22.46 3.72 -14.00
N LEU A 26 -21.77 3.16 -12.99
CA LEU A 26 -20.35 2.83 -13.13
C LEU A 26 -20.15 1.72 -14.17
N PRO A 27 -19.01 1.69 -14.89
CA PRO A 27 -18.67 0.60 -15.82
C PRO A 27 -18.41 -0.74 -15.10
N PHE A 28 -18.44 -0.74 -13.76
CA PHE A 28 -18.39 -1.93 -12.93
C PHE A 28 -19.81 -2.31 -12.54
N SER A 29 -20.27 -3.46 -13.01
CA SER A 29 -21.56 -4.02 -12.65
C SER A 29 -21.71 -4.08 -11.12
N TYR A 30 -22.87 -3.67 -10.62
CA TYR A 30 -23.22 -3.65 -9.20
C TYR A 30 -22.46 -2.67 -8.30
N ALA A 31 -21.43 -1.97 -8.80
CA ALA A 31 -20.76 -0.95 -8.01
C ALA A 31 -21.73 0.21 -7.69
N ARG A 32 -21.84 0.52 -6.40
CA ARG A 32 -22.76 1.53 -5.87
C ARG A 32 -22.03 2.71 -5.23
N GLN A 33 -20.82 2.52 -4.76
CA GLN A 33 -20.02 3.59 -4.18
C GLN A 33 -18.58 3.59 -4.69
N VAL A 34 -18.03 4.80 -4.79
CA VAL A 34 -16.62 5.05 -5.06
C VAL A 34 -15.99 5.72 -3.84
N LEU A 35 -14.86 5.19 -3.43
CA LEU A 35 -14.07 5.66 -2.29
C LEU A 35 -12.79 6.30 -2.81
N ARG A 36 -12.47 7.50 -2.32
CA ARG A 36 -11.17 8.14 -2.49
C ARG A 36 -10.48 8.24 -1.14
N ILE A 37 -9.42 7.48 -0.97
CA ILE A 37 -8.62 7.43 0.25
C ILE A 37 -7.31 8.17 0.00
N GLN A 38 -7.09 9.28 0.69
CA GLN A 38 -5.81 9.97 0.67
C GLN A 38 -5.03 9.63 1.93
N ARG A 39 -3.81 9.11 1.76
CA ARG A 39 -2.92 8.72 2.85
C ARG A 39 -1.68 9.62 2.81
N ARG A 40 -1.44 10.37 3.89
CA ARG A 40 -0.21 11.15 4.05
C ARG A 40 0.71 10.48 5.06
N ARG A 41 1.94 10.19 4.63
CA ARG A 41 3.00 9.61 5.47
C ARG A 41 4.19 10.57 5.53
N ARG A 42 4.70 10.76 6.75
CA ARG A 42 6.03 11.33 6.98
C ARG A 42 6.88 10.26 7.67
N LEU A 43 8.04 9.96 7.09
CA LEU A 43 9.04 9.13 7.75
C LEU A 43 9.77 9.97 8.81
N TYR A 44 10.21 9.34 9.89
CA TYR A 44 11.06 10.01 10.88
C TYR A 44 12.35 10.48 10.20
N GLY A 45 12.77 11.72 10.47
CA GLY A 45 13.93 12.34 9.83
C GLY A 45 13.72 12.79 8.38
N ALA A 46 12.59 12.45 7.74
CA ALA A 46 12.34 12.90 6.36
C ALA A 46 11.88 14.37 6.32
N LYS A 47 12.54 15.15 5.45
CA LYS A 47 12.11 16.51 5.09
C LYS A 47 10.85 16.50 4.22
N LYS A 48 10.70 15.49 3.35
CA LYS A 48 9.58 15.37 2.42
C LYS A 48 8.42 14.56 3.01
N ARG A 49 7.19 15.00 2.74
CA ARG A 49 5.96 14.22 2.99
C ARG A 49 5.61 13.43 1.73
N SER A 50 5.19 12.18 1.89
CA SER A 50 4.63 11.37 0.80
C SER A 50 3.11 11.33 0.94
N SER A 51 2.41 11.59 -0.16
CA SER A 51 0.96 11.43 -0.28
C SER A 51 0.66 10.34 -1.30
N LYS A 52 -0.29 9.47 -0.98
CA LYS A 52 -0.83 8.48 -1.90
C LYS A 52 -2.34 8.59 -1.91
N THR A 53 -2.94 8.61 -3.09
CA THR A 53 -4.39 8.50 -3.28
C THR A 53 -4.69 7.10 -3.77
N VAL A 54 -5.63 6.43 -3.11
CA VAL A 54 -6.13 5.11 -3.47
C VAL A 54 -7.62 5.24 -3.79
N HIS A 55 -8.03 4.65 -4.90
CA HIS A 55 -9.44 4.54 -5.28
C HIS A 55 -9.92 3.13 -4.99
N ALA A 56 -11.10 3.01 -4.42
CA ALA A 56 -11.77 1.73 -4.22
C ALA A 56 -13.24 1.85 -4.66
N VAL A 57 -13.84 0.73 -5.02
CA VAL A 57 -15.24 0.64 -5.39
C VAL A 57 -15.89 -0.44 -4.53
N THR A 58 -17.16 -0.23 -4.17
CA THR A 58 -17.96 -1.22 -3.45
C THR A 58 -19.37 -1.27 -4.01
N ASP A 59 -19.94 -2.47 -3.97
CA ASP A 59 -21.33 -2.80 -4.23
C ASP A 59 -22.23 -2.52 -3.01
N LEU A 60 -21.65 -2.27 -1.84
CA LEU A 60 -22.40 -1.92 -0.64
C LEU A 60 -23.08 -0.55 -0.81
N PRO A 61 -24.38 -0.43 -0.52
CA PRO A 61 -25.07 0.83 -0.49
C PRO A 61 -24.74 1.62 0.80
N ALA A 62 -25.03 2.92 0.80
CA ALA A 62 -24.64 3.82 1.90
C ALA A 62 -25.28 3.46 3.25
N GLU A 63 -26.43 2.80 3.22
CA GLU A 63 -27.17 2.34 4.39
C GLU A 63 -26.50 1.12 5.05
N GLN A 64 -25.69 0.36 4.31
CA GLN A 64 -25.02 -0.85 4.80
C GLN A 64 -23.56 -0.62 5.21
N ALA A 65 -22.96 0.49 4.77
CA ALA A 65 -21.56 0.78 5.03
C ALA A 65 -21.34 2.28 5.30
N SER A 66 -21.10 2.61 6.55
CA SER A 66 -20.66 3.95 6.93
C SER A 66 -19.24 4.24 6.41
N ALA A 67 -18.87 5.50 6.35
CA ALA A 67 -17.50 5.90 6.00
C ALA A 67 -16.45 5.32 6.98
N ALA A 68 -16.81 5.14 8.25
CA ALA A 68 -15.90 4.58 9.25
C ALA A 68 -15.63 3.08 9.02
N GLU A 69 -16.66 2.30 8.67
CA GLU A 69 -16.53 0.88 8.34
C GLU A 69 -15.73 0.69 7.06
N ASN A 70 -16.05 1.47 6.02
CA ASN A 70 -15.29 1.54 4.77
C ASN A 70 -13.80 1.85 5.00
N ALA A 71 -13.50 2.82 5.89
CA ALA A 71 -12.12 3.14 6.26
C ALA A 71 -11.43 1.98 6.99
N THR A 72 -12.18 1.20 7.77
CA THR A 72 -11.67 0.06 8.54
C THR A 72 -11.33 -1.10 7.60
N TRP A 73 -12.26 -1.49 6.72
CA TRP A 73 -12.01 -2.51 5.71
C TRP A 73 -10.89 -2.13 4.75
N ALA A 74 -10.84 -0.87 4.30
CA ALA A 74 -9.75 -0.39 3.44
C ALA A 74 -8.37 -0.37 4.13
N ARG A 75 -8.31 -0.36 5.47
CA ARG A 75 -7.06 -0.54 6.22
C ARG A 75 -6.71 -2.03 6.33
N GLY A 76 -7.69 -2.89 6.54
CA GLY A 76 -7.53 -4.34 6.64
C GLY A 76 -7.23 -5.05 5.32
N HIS A 77 -7.60 -4.46 4.18
CA HIS A 77 -7.37 -5.05 2.85
C HIS A 77 -5.90 -5.40 2.57
N ARG A 78 -4.95 -4.66 3.16
CA ARG A 78 -3.52 -4.94 2.97
C ARG A 78 -3.06 -6.24 3.63
N THR A 79 -3.78 -6.71 4.64
CA THR A 79 -3.46 -7.98 5.31
C THR A 79 -3.52 -9.16 4.35
N VAL A 80 -4.39 -9.11 3.31
CA VAL A 80 -4.46 -10.17 2.29
C VAL A 80 -3.16 -10.24 1.48
N GLU A 81 -2.61 -9.09 1.08
CA GLU A 81 -1.33 -9.01 0.36
C GLU A 81 -0.17 -9.45 1.25
N ASP A 82 -0.15 -9.00 2.52
CA ASP A 82 0.90 -9.36 3.48
C ASP A 82 0.91 -10.88 3.78
N THR A 83 -0.25 -11.53 3.88
CA THR A 83 -0.36 -12.99 4.05
C THR A 83 0.13 -13.74 2.82
N VAL A 84 -0.32 -13.35 1.62
CA VAL A 84 0.11 -13.99 0.37
C VAL A 84 1.61 -13.80 0.14
N HIS A 85 2.17 -12.64 0.51
CA HIS A 85 3.62 -12.41 0.43
C HIS A 85 4.39 -13.31 1.39
N TRP A 86 3.91 -13.49 2.63
CA TRP A 86 4.50 -14.45 3.56
C TRP A 86 4.45 -15.89 3.03
N GLU A 87 3.33 -16.32 2.44
CA GLU A 87 3.23 -17.66 1.84
C GLU A 87 4.18 -17.83 0.65
N ARG A 88 4.27 -16.83 -0.24
CA ARG A 88 5.23 -16.81 -1.36
C ARG A 88 6.68 -16.85 -0.90
N ASP A 89 7.04 -16.06 0.11
CA ASP A 89 8.40 -15.97 0.62
C ASP A 89 8.81 -17.25 1.38
N VAL A 90 7.89 -17.86 2.13
CA VAL A 90 8.20 -18.99 3.01
C VAL A 90 8.07 -20.33 2.29
N ILE A 91 6.98 -20.54 1.56
CA ILE A 91 6.67 -21.81 0.89
C ILE A 91 7.40 -21.89 -0.44
N PHE A 92 7.27 -20.85 -1.28
CA PHE A 92 7.88 -20.84 -2.61
C PHE A 92 9.31 -20.35 -2.61
N ARG A 93 9.79 -19.75 -1.50
CA ARG A 93 11.17 -19.26 -1.34
C ARG A 93 11.59 -18.35 -2.49
N GLU A 94 10.65 -17.57 -3.04
CA GLU A 94 10.91 -16.64 -4.16
C GLU A 94 12.06 -15.68 -3.81
N ASP A 95 12.15 -15.26 -2.54
CA ASP A 95 13.24 -14.44 -2.00
C ASP A 95 14.63 -15.11 -2.03
N LYS A 96 14.68 -16.44 -2.15
CA LYS A 96 15.90 -17.24 -2.33
C LYS A 96 16.18 -17.57 -3.79
N CYS A 97 15.22 -17.38 -4.69
CA CYS A 97 15.41 -17.54 -6.13
C CYS A 97 16.21 -16.36 -6.68
N ARG A 98 17.53 -16.55 -6.75
CA ARG A 98 18.45 -15.56 -7.33
C ARG A 98 18.52 -15.74 -8.85
N SER A 99 17.46 -15.43 -9.59
CA SER A 99 17.56 -15.32 -11.04
C SER A 99 18.46 -14.12 -11.36
N ARG A 100 19.71 -14.38 -11.78
CA ARG A 100 20.60 -13.32 -12.28
C ARG A 100 19.89 -12.65 -13.46
N PRO A 101 19.73 -11.31 -13.48
CA PRO A 101 19.33 -10.65 -14.72
C PRO A 101 20.39 -10.99 -15.77
N ALA A 102 19.94 -11.51 -16.92
CA ALA A 102 20.81 -11.71 -18.06
C ALA A 102 21.41 -10.35 -18.44
N ILE A 103 22.74 -10.27 -18.32
CA ILE A 103 23.67 -9.32 -18.93
C ILE A 103 23.08 -7.94 -19.25
N ARG A 104 23.39 -6.95 -18.41
CA ARG A 104 23.42 -5.56 -18.87
C ARG A 104 24.57 -5.43 -19.88
N PRO A 105 24.38 -4.96 -21.12
CA PRO A 105 25.50 -4.78 -22.04
C PRO A 105 26.52 -3.81 -21.44
N PRO A 106 27.84 -4.01 -21.65
CA PRO A 106 28.85 -3.12 -21.12
C PRO A 106 28.65 -1.71 -21.68
N CYS A 107 28.63 -0.73 -20.78
CA CYS A 107 28.70 0.68 -21.14
C CYS A 107 30.07 0.92 -21.79
N PRO A 108 30.17 1.44 -23.03
CA PRO A 108 31.47 1.71 -23.62
C PRO A 108 32.12 2.90 -22.90
N LEU A 109 33.21 2.63 -22.18
CA LEU A 109 34.18 3.65 -21.80
C LEU A 109 34.77 4.23 -23.09
N ARG A 110 34.50 5.51 -23.38
CA ARG A 110 35.21 6.25 -24.43
C ARG A 110 36.58 6.62 -23.88
N SER A 111 37.62 6.16 -24.56
CA SER A 111 39.03 6.40 -24.26
C SER A 111 39.39 7.88 -24.29
N ALA A 112 40.27 8.27 -23.37
CA ALA A 112 40.98 9.53 -23.36
C ALA A 112 41.94 9.61 -24.56
N THR A 113 42.06 10.81 -25.13
CA THR A 113 43.23 11.26 -25.87
C THR A 113 43.57 12.63 -25.32
#